data_AF-A0A954EY48-F1
#
_entry.id   AF-A0A954EY48-F1
#
_cell.length_a   1.000
_cell.length_b   1.000
_cell.length_c   1.000
_cell.angle_alpha   90.00
_cell.angle_beta   90.00
_cell.angle_gamma   90.00
#
_symmetry.space_group_name_H-M   'P 1'
#
loop_
_entity.id
_entity.type
_entity.pdbx_description
1 polymer ?
#
loop_
_entity_poly.entity_id
_entity_poly.type
_entity_poly.pdbx_seq_one_letter_code
_entity_poly.pdbx_strand_id
1 'polypeptide(L)'
;AGMGAGVGAVFRAPLAGALFAAEILYSESDFEADVIIPAATASIIGYSVYTLWLPEHVQHVPLFGNALREYTWSSPLELIPYAILALIMVACGVLYIKIFYGTHKLFEKLPMPKVLRPALGAALAGVLGVGMFLWWGEDRRALAVLSTGYGTLQDALTSASEVGIFMLVAVGLVKILTTSLTISSGGSGGVFGPSMVIGGCIGSAVGLVFHEYWPSVVKTPETFGIVGMAGFFAGCAHAPFSTIIMVSEMTGGYGLLLPTMWVSTLTFILGRPWKLYSKQVPTRLESPAHRGDFLVDVLEGIRVADVYQPRTDLAKIPEAASLDEIVHLIAETQQHYFPVVDANDRIVGIFSSDDVRSYLYDQTLWKLANARDVMNARVISVTPDDDLNTAMRCFVSIAIDELPVVDPDDRGKLLGTLRHKETIAAYNRRLMEFKQAAADQVK
;
A
#
# COMPACT_ATOMS: atom_id res chain seq x y z
N ALA A 1 -6.88 1.28 -10.44
CA ALA A 1 -7.90 1.18 -11.50
C ALA A 1 -8.78 -0.07 -11.39
N GLY A 2 -8.28 -1.29 -11.65
CA GLY A 2 -9.11 -2.52 -11.69
C GLY A 2 -9.86 -2.84 -10.39
N MET A 3 -9.21 -2.68 -9.23
CA MET A 3 -9.88 -2.81 -7.92
C MET A 3 -11.06 -1.84 -7.78
N GLY A 4 -10.86 -0.57 -8.16
CA GLY A 4 -11.91 0.45 -8.12
C GLY A 4 -13.11 0.10 -9.00
N ALA A 5 -12.87 -0.34 -10.25
CA ALA A 5 -13.93 -0.80 -11.15
C ALA A 5 -14.78 -1.94 -10.53
N GLY A 6 -14.13 -2.98 -10.00
CA GLY A 6 -14.82 -4.13 -9.43
C GLY A 6 -15.59 -3.80 -8.15
N VAL A 7 -14.94 -3.11 -7.20
CA VAL A 7 -15.54 -2.75 -5.91
C VAL A 7 -16.68 -1.75 -6.11
N GLY A 8 -16.47 -0.71 -6.94
CA GLY A 8 -17.48 0.28 -7.25
C GLY A 8 -18.72 -0.29 -7.92
N ALA A 9 -18.55 -1.27 -8.82
CA ALA A 9 -19.66 -1.98 -9.44
C ALA A 9 -20.41 -2.89 -8.44
N VAL A 10 -19.72 -3.84 -7.82
CA VAL A 10 -20.34 -4.89 -6.98
C VAL A 10 -21.07 -4.30 -5.78
N PHE A 11 -20.52 -3.27 -5.14
CA PHE A 11 -21.12 -2.64 -3.95
C PHE A 11 -21.92 -1.38 -4.26
N ARG A 12 -22.04 -1.00 -5.54
CA ARG A 12 -22.71 0.24 -5.97
C ARG A 12 -22.15 1.48 -5.26
N ALA A 13 -20.83 1.50 -5.07
CA ALA A 13 -20.12 2.48 -4.25
C ALA A 13 -18.88 3.00 -4.99
N PRO A 14 -19.06 3.83 -6.03
CA PRO A 14 -17.97 4.19 -6.93
C PRO A 14 -16.87 5.01 -6.26
N LEU A 15 -17.21 5.94 -5.37
CA LEU A 15 -16.22 6.74 -4.64
C LEU A 15 -15.44 5.84 -3.67
N ALA A 16 -16.14 4.99 -2.93
CA ALA A 16 -15.53 4.05 -2.02
C ALA A 16 -14.60 3.07 -2.74
N GLY A 17 -14.97 2.58 -3.92
CA GLY A 17 -14.13 1.72 -4.73
C GLY A 17 -12.80 2.39 -5.12
N ALA A 18 -12.85 3.69 -5.44
CA ALA A 18 -11.64 4.45 -5.75
C ALA A 18 -10.73 4.60 -4.54
N LEU A 19 -11.28 5.00 -3.39
CA LEU A 19 -10.53 5.15 -2.13
C LEU A 19 -9.99 3.80 -1.63
N PHE A 20 -10.77 2.73 -1.77
CA PHE A 20 -10.38 1.38 -1.38
C PHE A 20 -9.14 0.93 -2.15
N ALA A 21 -9.05 1.25 -3.44
CA ALA A 21 -7.88 0.94 -4.25
C ALA A 21 -6.60 1.67 -3.80
N ALA A 22 -6.73 2.83 -3.16
CA ALA A 22 -5.61 3.63 -2.66
C ALA A 22 -5.19 3.27 -1.22
N GLU A 23 -6.10 2.68 -0.43
CA GLU A 23 -5.88 2.40 0.99
C GLU A 23 -5.56 0.93 1.28
N ILE A 24 -6.24 -0.03 0.61
CA ILE A 24 -6.24 -1.45 1.02
C ILE A 24 -4.88 -2.14 0.96
N LEU A 25 -3.92 -1.61 0.21
CA LEU A 25 -2.60 -2.23 0.05
C LEU A 25 -1.70 -2.04 1.28
N TYR A 26 -2.05 -1.06 2.12
CA TYR A 26 -1.28 -0.66 3.28
C TYR A 26 -1.96 -1.12 4.56
N SER A 27 -1.15 -1.43 5.58
CA SER A 27 -1.64 -1.87 6.89
C SER A 27 -1.36 -0.85 8.00
N GLU A 28 -0.66 0.23 7.68
CA GLU A 28 -0.64 1.45 8.48
C GLU A 28 -1.47 2.53 7.77
N SER A 29 -1.55 3.72 8.37
CA SER A 29 -2.35 4.84 7.87
C SER A 29 -1.73 5.54 6.66
N ASP A 30 -1.28 4.76 5.67
CA ASP A 30 -0.71 5.26 4.43
C ASP A 30 -1.73 5.18 3.29
N PHE A 31 -1.63 6.10 2.33
CA PHE A 31 -2.67 6.33 1.34
C PHE A 31 -2.09 6.84 0.02
N GLU A 32 -2.34 6.10 -1.06
CA GLU A 32 -1.76 6.39 -2.37
C GLU A 32 -2.67 7.29 -3.22
N ALA A 33 -2.56 8.59 -2.99
CA ALA A 33 -3.45 9.59 -3.60
C ALA A 33 -3.41 9.61 -5.14
N ASP A 34 -2.25 9.33 -5.73
CA ASP A 34 -2.02 9.34 -7.18
C ASP A 34 -2.93 8.33 -7.92
N VAL A 35 -3.32 7.25 -7.24
CA VAL A 35 -4.18 6.18 -7.81
C VAL A 35 -5.66 6.53 -7.77
N ILE A 36 -6.09 7.54 -6.98
CA ILE A 36 -7.50 7.86 -6.83
C ILE A 36 -8.13 8.22 -8.16
N ILE A 37 -7.53 9.12 -8.94
CA ILE A 37 -8.15 9.61 -10.19
C ILE A 37 -8.33 8.46 -11.20
N PRO A 38 -7.29 7.66 -11.54
CA PRO A 38 -7.47 6.49 -12.41
C PRO A 38 -8.43 5.44 -11.84
N ALA A 39 -8.43 5.22 -10.51
CA ALA A 39 -9.35 4.30 -9.87
C ALA A 39 -10.80 4.80 -9.90
N ALA A 40 -11.03 6.09 -9.69
CA ALA A 40 -12.34 6.72 -9.76
C ALA A 40 -12.91 6.66 -11.17
N THR A 41 -12.12 6.99 -12.21
CA THR A 41 -12.56 6.85 -13.60
C THR A 41 -13.00 5.41 -13.91
N ALA A 42 -12.18 4.43 -13.53
CA ALA A 42 -12.50 3.02 -13.75
C ALA A 42 -13.72 2.57 -12.91
N SER A 43 -13.84 3.07 -11.68
CA SER A 43 -14.97 2.81 -10.77
C SER A 43 -16.29 3.36 -11.31
N ILE A 44 -16.30 4.60 -11.80
CA ILE A 44 -17.46 5.24 -12.43
C ILE A 44 -17.90 4.45 -13.67
N ILE A 45 -16.96 4.04 -14.52
CA ILE A 45 -17.26 3.25 -15.72
C ILE A 45 -17.82 1.88 -15.31
N GLY A 46 -17.16 1.18 -14.38
CA GLY A 46 -17.58 -0.14 -13.89
C GLY A 46 -18.97 -0.10 -13.28
N TYR A 47 -19.23 0.87 -12.40
CA TYR A 47 -20.55 1.12 -11.82
C TYR A 47 -21.60 1.40 -12.90
N SER A 48 -21.33 2.33 -13.82
CA SER A 48 -22.28 2.73 -14.86
C SER A 48 -22.65 1.54 -15.74
N VAL A 49 -21.66 0.78 -16.21
CA VAL A 49 -21.88 -0.43 -17.00
C VAL A 49 -22.68 -1.45 -16.20
N TYR A 50 -22.31 -1.73 -14.96
CA TYR A 50 -23.05 -2.68 -14.11
C TYR A 50 -24.51 -2.26 -13.92
N THR A 51 -24.78 -0.98 -13.65
CA THR A 51 -26.14 -0.48 -13.45
C THR A 51 -27.01 -0.53 -14.70
N LEU A 52 -26.45 -0.41 -15.90
CA LEU A 52 -27.21 -0.55 -17.15
C LEU A 52 -27.84 -1.94 -17.33
N TRP A 53 -27.25 -2.97 -16.72
CA TRP A 53 -27.77 -4.34 -16.75
C TRP A 53 -28.76 -4.65 -15.62
N LEU A 54 -28.98 -3.72 -14.70
CA LEU A 54 -29.95 -3.88 -13.62
C LEU A 54 -31.36 -3.42 -14.07
N PRO A 55 -32.43 -3.98 -13.47
CA PRO A 55 -33.79 -3.49 -13.69
C PRO A 55 -33.94 -2.00 -13.33
N GLU A 56 -34.68 -1.23 -14.13
CA GLU A 56 -34.82 0.23 -14.03
C GLU A 56 -35.10 0.74 -12.60
N HIS A 57 -36.01 0.09 -11.88
CA HIS A 57 -36.40 0.49 -10.52
C HIS A 57 -35.32 0.30 -9.44
N VAL A 58 -34.25 -0.46 -9.73
CA VAL A 58 -33.07 -0.59 -8.84
C VAL A 58 -31.82 0.03 -9.44
N GLN A 59 -31.90 0.63 -10.64
CA GLN A 59 -30.81 1.41 -11.20
C GLN A 59 -30.56 2.62 -10.29
N HIS A 60 -29.29 2.84 -9.96
CA HIS A 60 -28.85 3.94 -9.09
C HIS A 60 -29.41 3.94 -7.66
N VAL A 61 -30.07 2.86 -7.24
CA VAL A 61 -30.48 2.66 -5.85
C VAL A 61 -29.29 2.09 -5.06
N PRO A 62 -29.02 2.61 -3.84
CA PRO A 62 -28.03 2.05 -2.93
C PRO A 62 -28.24 0.55 -2.71
N LEU A 63 -27.18 -0.17 -2.35
CA LEU A 63 -27.23 -1.63 -2.25
C LEU A 63 -28.28 -2.12 -1.24
N PHE A 64 -28.43 -1.43 -0.11
CA PHE A 64 -29.43 -1.76 0.93
C PHE A 64 -30.73 -0.97 0.81
N GLY A 65 -30.98 -0.34 -0.33
CA GLY A 65 -32.19 0.45 -0.59
C GLY A 65 -32.16 1.85 0.04
N ASN A 66 -33.28 2.56 -0.09
CA ASN A 66 -33.39 3.96 0.34
C ASN A 66 -33.85 4.14 1.79
N ALA A 67 -34.35 3.08 2.44
CA ALA A 67 -34.92 3.14 3.78
C ALA A 67 -33.90 3.59 4.86
N LEU A 68 -32.62 3.36 4.61
CA LEU A 68 -31.54 3.65 5.57
C LEU A 68 -31.04 5.10 5.48
N ARG A 69 -31.43 5.85 4.45
CA ARG A 69 -30.89 7.19 4.14
C ARG A 69 -31.20 8.22 5.23
N GLU A 70 -32.31 8.06 5.93
CA GLU A 70 -32.80 9.00 6.95
C GLU A 70 -32.21 8.73 8.34
N TYR A 71 -31.45 7.65 8.50
CA TYR A 71 -30.80 7.36 9.77
C TYR A 71 -29.73 8.39 10.10
N THR A 72 -29.88 8.94 11.30
CA THR A 72 -29.03 9.99 11.88
C THR A 72 -28.74 9.61 13.32
N TRP A 73 -27.68 10.18 13.87
CA TRP A 73 -27.41 10.12 15.31
C TRP A 73 -28.05 11.34 15.99
N SER A 74 -28.50 11.18 17.23
CA SER A 74 -29.31 12.21 17.90
C SER A 74 -28.61 12.90 19.07
N SER A 75 -27.62 12.25 19.70
CA SER A 75 -26.93 12.79 20.88
C SER A 75 -25.48 12.34 20.98
N PRO A 76 -24.55 13.20 21.48
CA PRO A 76 -23.16 12.79 21.71
C PRO A 76 -23.02 11.65 22.72
N LEU A 77 -24.03 11.45 23.58
CA LEU A 77 -24.07 10.32 24.51
C LEU A 77 -24.10 8.96 23.80
N GLU A 78 -24.58 8.90 22.55
CA GLU A 78 -24.55 7.67 21.74
C GLU A 78 -23.12 7.20 21.44
N LEU A 79 -22.10 8.08 21.54
CA LEU A 79 -20.70 7.70 21.33
C LEU A 79 -20.19 6.69 22.36
N ILE A 80 -20.80 6.61 23.55
CA ILE A 80 -20.45 5.65 24.60
C ILE A 80 -20.83 4.22 24.18
N PRO A 81 -22.10 3.90 23.86
CA PRO A 81 -22.44 2.57 23.37
C PRO A 81 -21.77 2.24 22.02
N TYR A 82 -21.50 3.23 21.15
CA TYR A 82 -20.68 3.01 19.96
C TYR A 82 -19.21 2.66 20.29
N ALA A 83 -18.62 3.23 21.34
CA ALA A 83 -17.28 2.82 21.79
C ALA A 83 -17.28 1.36 22.28
N ILE A 84 -18.33 0.92 22.98
CA ILE A 84 -18.50 -0.47 23.39
C ILE A 84 -18.66 -1.38 22.16
N LEU A 85 -19.44 -0.94 21.16
CA LEU A 85 -19.55 -1.64 19.88
C LEU A 85 -18.16 -1.83 19.25
N ALA A 86 -17.29 -0.82 19.26
CA ALA A 86 -15.92 -0.94 18.74
C ALA A 86 -15.12 -2.04 19.45
N LEU A 87 -15.20 -2.14 20.77
CA LEU A 87 -14.53 -3.21 21.54
C LEU A 87 -15.03 -4.60 21.15
N ILE A 88 -16.35 -4.74 20.96
CA ILE A 88 -16.96 -5.99 20.52
C ILE A 88 -16.51 -6.32 19.09
N MET A 89 -16.49 -5.33 18.19
CA MET A 89 -16.04 -5.51 16.81
C MET A 89 -14.57 -5.96 16.75
N VAL A 90 -13.69 -5.40 17.59
CA VAL A 90 -12.29 -5.86 17.71
C VAL A 90 -12.24 -7.31 18.19
N ALA A 91 -12.96 -7.66 19.25
CA ALA A 91 -12.99 -9.04 19.76
C ALA A 91 -13.47 -10.04 18.71
N CYS A 92 -14.56 -9.71 17.99
CA CYS A 92 -15.08 -10.51 16.89
C CYS A 92 -14.11 -10.56 15.70
N GLY A 93 -13.41 -9.48 15.39
CA GLY A 93 -12.39 -9.43 14.34
C GLY A 93 -11.20 -10.34 14.65
N VAL A 94 -10.71 -10.30 15.90
CA VAL A 94 -9.66 -11.22 16.37
C VAL A 94 -10.12 -12.67 16.27
N LEU A 95 -11.35 -12.96 16.67
CA LEU A 95 -11.94 -14.30 16.53
C LEU A 95 -11.99 -14.73 15.06
N TYR A 96 -12.48 -13.86 14.17
CA TYR A 96 -12.55 -14.13 12.74
C TYR A 96 -11.18 -14.44 12.15
N ILE A 97 -10.18 -13.59 12.38
CA ILE A 97 -8.82 -13.76 11.85
C ILE A 97 -8.18 -15.06 12.37
N LYS A 98 -8.33 -15.36 13.68
CA LYS A 98 -7.79 -16.60 14.26
C LYS A 98 -8.44 -17.84 13.68
N ILE A 99 -9.76 -17.85 13.51
CA ILE A 99 -10.48 -18.98 12.90
C ILE A 99 -10.13 -19.10 11.42
N PHE A 100 -10.08 -17.99 10.68
CA PHE A 100 -9.76 -17.96 9.26
C PHE A 100 -8.38 -18.57 8.98
N TYR A 101 -7.34 -18.09 9.64
CA TYR A 101 -5.99 -18.64 9.47
C TYR A 101 -5.79 -19.99 10.17
N GLY A 102 -6.55 -20.28 11.24
CA GLY A 102 -6.54 -21.60 11.89
C GLY A 102 -7.11 -22.69 10.99
N THR A 103 -8.25 -22.42 10.35
CA THR A 103 -8.86 -23.34 9.36
C THR A 103 -7.98 -23.51 8.13
N HIS A 104 -7.30 -22.46 7.67
CA HIS A 104 -6.31 -22.56 6.59
C HIS A 104 -5.21 -23.57 6.92
N LYS A 105 -4.60 -23.44 8.10
CA LYS A 105 -3.59 -24.40 8.59
C LYS A 105 -4.14 -25.82 8.72
N LEU A 106 -5.41 -25.98 9.09
CA LEU A 106 -6.05 -27.30 9.19
C LEU A 106 -6.22 -27.96 7.81
N PHE A 107 -6.72 -27.22 6.82
CA PHE A 107 -6.85 -27.72 5.45
C PHE A 107 -5.51 -28.00 4.77
N GLU A 108 -4.46 -27.21 5.09
CA GLU A 108 -3.11 -27.48 4.59
C GLU A 108 -2.57 -28.82 5.05
N LYS A 109 -2.79 -29.18 6.32
CA LYS A 109 -2.34 -30.44 6.94
C LYS A 109 -3.14 -31.67 6.50
N LEU A 110 -4.28 -31.49 5.86
CA LEU A 110 -5.16 -32.59 5.49
C LEU A 110 -4.56 -33.39 4.32
N PRO A 111 -4.36 -34.72 4.46
CA PRO A 111 -3.73 -35.57 3.44
C PRO A 111 -4.72 -35.91 2.32
N MET A 112 -5.23 -34.88 1.64
CA MET A 112 -6.17 -35.01 0.53
C MET A 112 -5.75 -34.11 -0.65
N PRO A 113 -6.09 -34.49 -1.90
CA PRO A 113 -5.81 -33.68 -3.09
C PRO A 113 -6.40 -32.27 -2.96
N LYS A 114 -5.64 -31.25 -3.37
CA LYS A 114 -6.04 -29.83 -3.28
C LYS A 114 -7.39 -29.55 -3.95
N VAL A 115 -7.71 -30.26 -5.03
CA VAL A 115 -8.96 -30.10 -5.79
C VAL A 115 -10.19 -30.54 -4.99
N LEU A 116 -10.05 -31.48 -4.05
CA LEU A 116 -11.18 -31.99 -3.26
C LEU A 116 -11.42 -31.20 -1.97
N ARG A 117 -10.45 -30.38 -1.52
CA ARG A 117 -10.56 -29.60 -0.29
C ARG A 117 -11.74 -28.61 -0.34
N PRO A 118 -11.97 -27.86 -1.44
CA PRO A 118 -13.12 -26.96 -1.54
C PRO A 118 -14.47 -27.69 -1.43
N ALA A 119 -14.58 -28.91 -1.96
CA ALA A 119 -15.80 -29.71 -1.85
C ALA A 119 -16.11 -30.06 -0.38
N LEU A 120 -15.09 -30.42 0.40
CA LEU A 120 -15.23 -30.66 1.84
C LEU A 120 -15.61 -29.38 2.59
N GLY A 121 -14.94 -28.26 2.29
CA GLY A 121 -15.25 -26.96 2.89
C GLY A 121 -16.69 -26.53 2.62
N ALA A 122 -17.16 -26.68 1.38
CA ALA A 122 -18.54 -26.41 0.98
C ALA A 122 -19.54 -27.35 1.65
N ALA A 123 -19.24 -28.65 1.76
CA ALA A 123 -20.09 -29.60 2.45
C ALA A 123 -20.25 -29.28 3.95
N LEU A 124 -19.15 -28.96 4.63
CA LEU A 124 -19.18 -28.56 6.05
C LEU A 124 -19.94 -27.24 6.25
N ALA A 125 -19.74 -26.25 5.38
CA ALA A 125 -20.53 -25.02 5.41
C ALA A 125 -22.02 -25.31 5.19
N GLY A 126 -22.36 -26.19 4.24
CA GLY A 126 -23.72 -26.64 3.99
C GLY A 126 -24.37 -27.31 5.21
N VAL A 127 -23.64 -28.18 5.91
CA VAL A 127 -24.10 -28.79 7.18
C VAL A 127 -24.40 -27.74 8.24
N LEU A 128 -23.53 -26.73 8.39
CA LEU A 128 -23.77 -25.62 9.32
C LEU A 128 -25.02 -24.83 8.93
N GLY A 129 -25.20 -24.53 7.64
CA GLY A 129 -26.37 -23.79 7.15
C GLY A 129 -27.68 -24.56 7.33
N VAL A 130 -27.71 -25.85 6.99
CA VAL A 130 -28.88 -26.71 7.22
C VAL A 130 -29.15 -26.86 8.72
N GLY A 131 -28.11 -27.03 9.53
CA GLY A 131 -28.23 -27.09 10.99
C GLY A 131 -28.87 -25.82 11.56
N MET A 132 -28.45 -24.64 11.09
CA MET A 132 -29.05 -23.36 11.51
C MET A 132 -30.51 -23.22 11.07
N PHE A 133 -30.82 -23.62 9.83
CA PHE A 133 -32.19 -23.60 9.31
C PHE A 133 -33.13 -24.48 10.14
N LEU A 134 -32.71 -25.70 10.48
CA LEU A 134 -33.48 -26.61 11.32
C LEU A 134 -33.60 -26.12 12.78
N TRP A 135 -32.52 -25.55 13.33
CA TRP A 135 -32.51 -25.02 14.69
C TRP A 135 -33.52 -23.88 14.89
N TRP A 136 -33.69 -23.04 13.86
CA TRP A 136 -34.59 -21.89 13.90
C TRP A 136 -35.99 -22.18 13.37
N GLY A 137 -36.39 -23.46 13.31
CA GLY A 137 -37.74 -23.85 12.89
C GLY A 137 -38.05 -23.51 11.44
N GLU A 138 -37.07 -23.72 10.54
CA GLU A 138 -37.18 -23.46 9.10
C GLU A 138 -37.26 -21.97 8.70
N ASP A 139 -36.79 -21.08 9.57
CA ASP A 139 -36.63 -19.67 9.22
C ASP A 139 -35.50 -19.49 8.17
N ARG A 140 -35.88 -18.95 7.01
CA ARG A 140 -34.95 -18.69 5.89
C ARG A 140 -33.89 -17.65 6.22
N ARG A 141 -34.13 -16.75 7.17
CA ARG A 141 -33.13 -15.77 7.63
C ARG A 141 -31.89 -16.48 8.20
N ALA A 142 -32.04 -17.68 8.74
CA ALA A 142 -30.93 -18.44 9.32
C ALA A 142 -29.91 -18.89 8.24
N LEU A 143 -30.35 -19.01 6.98
CA LEU A 143 -29.50 -19.36 5.84
C LEU A 143 -28.56 -18.23 5.41
N ALA A 144 -28.64 -17.04 6.02
CA ALA A 144 -27.70 -15.94 5.74
C ALA A 144 -26.24 -16.26 6.07
N VAL A 145 -26.00 -17.33 6.83
CA VAL A 145 -24.64 -17.88 7.02
C VAL A 145 -24.06 -18.46 5.73
N LEU A 146 -24.90 -18.84 4.77
CA LEU A 146 -24.51 -19.22 3.42
C LEU A 146 -24.59 -18.01 2.47
N SER A 147 -24.04 -18.15 1.26
CA SER A 147 -24.09 -17.12 0.20
C SER A 147 -23.62 -15.73 0.67
N THR A 148 -24.19 -14.64 0.14
CA THR A 148 -23.86 -13.25 0.53
C THR A 148 -24.32 -12.92 1.94
N GLY A 149 -25.49 -13.41 2.36
CA GLY A 149 -26.13 -13.07 3.64
C GLY A 149 -26.78 -11.68 3.68
N TYR A 150 -26.84 -10.97 2.56
CA TYR A 150 -27.34 -9.59 2.50
C TYR A 150 -28.83 -9.43 2.75
N GLY A 151 -29.66 -10.45 2.52
CA GLY A 151 -31.09 -10.40 2.85
C GLY A 151 -31.33 -10.23 4.34
N THR A 152 -30.78 -11.11 5.17
CA THR A 152 -30.91 -10.98 6.64
C THR A 152 -30.13 -9.81 7.21
N LEU A 153 -29.02 -9.42 6.58
CA LEU A 153 -28.38 -8.16 6.93
C LEU A 153 -29.33 -6.99 6.66
N GLN A 154 -30.01 -6.94 5.52
CA GLN A 154 -30.99 -5.89 5.23
C GLN A 154 -32.13 -5.89 6.27
N ASP A 155 -32.69 -7.06 6.61
CA ASP A 155 -33.68 -7.18 7.70
C ASP A 155 -33.12 -6.67 9.04
N ALA A 156 -31.85 -6.95 9.34
CA ALA A 156 -31.17 -6.47 10.54
C ALA A 156 -30.94 -4.95 10.55
N LEU A 157 -30.92 -4.31 9.38
CA LEU A 157 -30.73 -2.87 9.21
C LEU A 157 -32.06 -2.11 9.13
N THR A 158 -33.20 -2.78 8.91
CA THR A 158 -34.51 -2.12 8.81
C THR A 158 -35.50 -2.54 9.90
N SER A 159 -35.33 -3.74 10.43
CA SER A 159 -36.31 -4.42 11.30
C SER A 159 -35.60 -5.36 12.27
N ALA A 160 -34.57 -4.84 12.97
CA ALA A 160 -33.66 -5.65 13.78
C ALA A 160 -34.40 -6.48 14.85
N SER A 161 -35.45 -5.91 15.45
CA SER A 161 -36.27 -6.55 16.47
C SER A 161 -37.01 -7.79 15.97
N GLU A 162 -37.40 -7.82 14.69
CA GLU A 162 -38.07 -8.98 14.07
C GLU A 162 -37.11 -10.15 13.83
N VAL A 163 -35.82 -9.87 13.60
CA VAL A 163 -34.79 -10.90 13.46
C VAL A 163 -34.38 -11.44 14.83
N GLY A 164 -34.26 -10.55 15.81
CA GLY A 164 -33.98 -10.89 17.20
C GLY A 164 -32.48 -11.07 17.50
N ILE A 165 -32.10 -10.73 18.74
CA ILE A 165 -30.70 -10.67 19.21
C ILE A 165 -29.98 -12.01 19.00
N PHE A 166 -30.60 -13.12 19.42
CA PHE A 166 -29.97 -14.44 19.35
C PHE A 166 -29.67 -14.88 17.91
N MET A 167 -30.58 -14.59 16.99
CA MET A 167 -30.41 -14.94 15.58
C MET A 167 -29.27 -14.14 14.96
N LEU A 168 -29.24 -12.83 15.23
CA LEU A 168 -28.21 -11.93 14.72
C LEU A 168 -26.80 -12.33 15.20
N VAL A 169 -26.66 -12.64 16.49
CA VAL A 169 -25.39 -13.13 17.05
C VAL A 169 -25.01 -14.48 16.42
N ALA A 170 -25.96 -15.41 16.29
CA ALA A 170 -25.72 -16.71 15.68
C ALA A 170 -25.26 -16.58 14.21
N VAL A 171 -25.95 -15.74 13.42
CA VAL A 171 -25.58 -15.47 12.04
C VAL A 171 -24.17 -14.88 11.97
N GLY A 172 -23.85 -13.86 12.79
CA GLY A 172 -22.51 -13.26 12.80
C GLY A 172 -21.41 -14.27 13.14
N LEU A 173 -21.57 -15.08 14.18
CA LEU A 173 -20.56 -16.05 14.61
C LEU A 173 -20.43 -17.25 13.67
N VAL A 174 -21.53 -17.77 13.13
CA VAL A 174 -21.48 -18.91 12.20
C VAL A 174 -21.05 -18.46 10.80
N LYS A 175 -21.28 -17.18 10.42
CA LYS A 175 -20.73 -16.61 9.19
C LYS A 175 -19.19 -16.61 9.19
N ILE A 176 -18.56 -16.37 10.33
CA ILE A 176 -17.10 -16.53 10.51
C ILE A 176 -16.66 -17.95 10.15
N LEU A 177 -17.36 -18.97 10.67
CA LEU A 177 -17.03 -20.38 10.43
C LEU A 177 -17.22 -20.78 8.97
N THR A 178 -18.40 -20.49 8.41
CA THR A 178 -18.76 -20.84 7.03
C THR A 178 -17.85 -20.17 6.01
N THR A 179 -17.52 -18.88 6.20
CA THR A 179 -16.57 -18.16 5.33
C THR A 179 -15.16 -18.72 5.43
N SER A 180 -14.72 -19.05 6.65
CA SER A 180 -13.42 -19.68 6.86
C SER A 180 -13.35 -21.06 6.20
N LEU A 181 -14.41 -21.87 6.29
CA LEU A 181 -14.47 -23.19 5.66
C LEU A 181 -14.44 -23.10 4.12
N THR A 182 -15.15 -22.15 3.52
CA THR A 182 -15.25 -22.04 2.05
C THR A 182 -13.98 -21.47 1.41
N ILE A 183 -13.39 -20.42 2.00
CA ILE A 183 -12.19 -19.77 1.44
C ILE A 183 -10.93 -20.55 1.82
N SER A 184 -10.75 -20.91 3.10
CA SER A 184 -9.51 -21.54 3.57
C SER A 184 -9.31 -22.96 3.03
N SER A 185 -10.37 -23.62 2.55
CA SER A 185 -10.29 -24.91 1.86
C SER A 185 -9.79 -24.82 0.41
N GLY A 186 -9.58 -23.61 -0.12
CA GLY A 186 -9.11 -23.36 -1.48
C GLY A 186 -10.20 -22.85 -2.43
N GLY A 187 -11.38 -22.49 -1.93
CA GLY A 187 -12.40 -21.79 -2.72
C GLY A 187 -11.96 -20.37 -3.07
N SER A 188 -12.37 -19.90 -4.26
CA SER A 188 -12.20 -18.49 -4.63
C SER A 188 -13.33 -17.68 -4.02
N GLY A 189 -12.99 -16.69 -3.19
CA GLY A 189 -13.98 -15.83 -2.53
C GLY A 189 -13.34 -14.60 -1.91
N GLY A 190 -14.15 -13.55 -1.74
CA GLY A 190 -13.77 -12.34 -1.04
C GLY A 190 -14.19 -12.36 0.43
N VAL A 191 -13.44 -11.67 1.28
CA VAL A 191 -13.73 -11.55 2.72
C VAL A 191 -14.57 -10.33 3.09
N PHE A 192 -14.77 -9.40 2.14
CA PHE A 192 -15.55 -8.17 2.35
C PHE A 192 -17.03 -8.46 2.66
N GLY A 193 -17.72 -9.19 1.78
CA GLY A 193 -19.15 -9.45 1.92
C GLY A 193 -19.52 -10.10 3.27
N PRO A 194 -18.83 -11.18 3.67
CA PRO A 194 -18.97 -11.76 4.99
C PRO A 194 -18.70 -10.78 6.13
N SER A 195 -17.70 -9.90 6.00
CA SER A 195 -17.38 -8.90 7.03
C SER A 195 -18.54 -7.92 7.26
N MET A 196 -19.24 -7.52 6.20
CA MET A 196 -20.45 -6.69 6.31
C MET A 196 -21.57 -7.41 7.06
N VAL A 197 -21.80 -8.70 6.78
CA VAL A 197 -22.82 -9.49 7.49
C VAL A 197 -22.44 -9.71 8.95
N ILE A 198 -21.18 -10.06 9.23
CA ILE A 198 -20.70 -10.28 10.60
C ILE A 198 -20.82 -9.00 11.42
N GLY A 199 -20.24 -7.90 10.93
CA GLY A 199 -20.27 -6.61 11.61
C GLY A 199 -21.68 -6.06 11.75
N GLY A 200 -22.49 -6.16 10.69
CA GLY A 200 -23.86 -5.66 10.70
C GLY A 200 -24.80 -6.43 11.61
N CYS A 201 -24.78 -7.78 11.57
CA CYS A 201 -25.62 -8.56 12.46
C CYS A 201 -25.21 -8.42 13.92
N ILE A 202 -23.91 -8.51 14.24
CA ILE A 202 -23.45 -8.32 15.62
C ILE A 202 -23.70 -6.88 16.08
N GLY A 203 -23.50 -5.89 15.21
CA GLY A 203 -23.83 -4.49 15.45
C GLY A 203 -25.30 -4.29 15.79
N SER A 204 -26.23 -4.78 14.96
CA SER A 204 -27.66 -4.70 15.23
C SER A 204 -28.05 -5.40 16.53
N ALA A 205 -27.43 -6.54 16.86
CA ALA A 205 -27.65 -7.22 18.14
C ALA A 205 -27.24 -6.36 19.33
N VAL A 206 -26.06 -5.71 19.26
CA VAL A 206 -25.59 -4.78 20.28
C VAL A 206 -26.53 -3.57 20.39
N GLY A 207 -26.98 -3.03 19.25
CA GLY A 207 -27.95 -1.94 19.21
C GLY A 207 -29.26 -2.28 19.92
N LEU A 208 -29.81 -3.48 19.67
CA LEU A 208 -31.02 -3.95 20.35
C LEU A 208 -30.84 -4.07 21.86
N VAL A 209 -29.70 -4.61 22.32
CA VAL A 209 -29.38 -4.69 23.75
C VAL A 209 -29.34 -3.29 24.38
N PHE A 210 -28.65 -2.34 23.75
CA PHE A 210 -28.61 -0.97 24.28
C PHE A 210 -29.95 -0.24 24.18
N HIS A 211 -30.76 -0.53 23.17
CA HIS A 211 -32.11 0.01 23.09
C HIS A 211 -33.00 -0.51 24.22
N GLU A 212 -32.86 -1.78 24.61
CA GLU A 212 -33.60 -2.37 25.73
C GLU A 212 -33.20 -1.74 27.08
N TYR A 213 -31.89 -1.59 27.35
CA TYR A 213 -31.41 -1.07 28.64
C TYR A 213 -31.28 0.46 28.71
N TRP A 214 -31.09 1.13 27.57
CA TRP A 214 -30.88 2.58 27.48
C TRP A 214 -31.64 3.24 26.31
N PRO A 215 -32.98 3.08 26.23
CA PRO A 215 -33.79 3.54 25.10
C PRO A 215 -33.78 5.06 24.89
N SER A 216 -33.48 5.83 25.94
CA SER A 216 -33.38 7.29 25.85
C SER A 216 -32.14 7.77 25.08
N VAL A 217 -31.08 6.97 25.05
CA VAL A 217 -29.85 7.24 24.29
C VAL A 217 -29.87 6.52 22.96
N VAL A 218 -30.11 5.21 22.94
CA VAL A 218 -30.19 4.43 21.71
C VAL A 218 -31.64 4.34 21.27
N LYS A 219 -32.07 5.29 20.43
CA LYS A 219 -33.45 5.35 19.91
C LYS A 219 -33.68 4.41 18.73
N THR A 220 -32.68 4.27 17.86
CA THR A 220 -32.76 3.51 16.63
C THR A 220 -31.67 2.44 16.62
N PRO A 221 -31.95 1.21 17.10
CA PRO A 221 -30.94 0.15 17.23
C PRO A 221 -30.29 -0.26 15.90
N GLU A 222 -30.99 -0.12 14.77
CA GLU A 222 -30.52 -0.47 13.42
C GLU A 222 -29.25 0.30 13.01
N THR A 223 -29.08 1.51 13.54
CA THR A 223 -27.89 2.34 13.28
C THR A 223 -26.58 1.68 13.73
N PHE A 224 -26.64 0.83 14.76
CA PHE A 224 -25.49 0.04 15.21
C PHE A 224 -25.10 -1.04 14.21
N GLY A 225 -26.04 -1.55 13.41
CA GLY A 225 -25.73 -2.47 12.32
C GLY A 225 -24.90 -1.78 11.24
N ILE A 226 -25.30 -0.58 10.81
CA ILE A 226 -24.57 0.21 9.81
C ILE A 226 -23.17 0.56 10.32
N VAL A 227 -23.07 1.07 11.56
CA VAL A 227 -21.77 1.41 12.16
C VAL A 227 -20.92 0.15 12.40
N GLY A 228 -21.54 -0.97 12.76
CA GLY A 228 -20.89 -2.26 12.96
C GLY A 228 -20.30 -2.85 11.68
N MET A 229 -21.01 -2.73 10.55
CA MET A 229 -20.49 -3.09 9.22
C MET A 229 -19.16 -2.40 8.95
N ALA A 230 -19.13 -1.08 9.14
CA ALA A 230 -17.94 -0.29 8.87
C ALA A 230 -16.82 -0.59 9.87
N GLY A 231 -17.12 -0.56 11.16
CA GLY A 231 -16.14 -0.80 12.22
C GLY A 231 -15.48 -2.17 12.12
N PHE A 232 -16.26 -3.23 11.86
CA PHE A 232 -15.71 -4.58 11.74
C PHE A 232 -14.74 -4.69 10.58
N PHE A 233 -15.13 -4.21 9.39
CA PHE A 233 -14.27 -4.31 8.22
C PHE A 233 -13.08 -3.33 8.29
N ALA A 234 -13.26 -2.10 8.80
CA ALA A 234 -12.19 -1.14 9.00
C ALA A 234 -11.07 -1.71 9.89
N GLY A 235 -11.41 -2.33 11.02
CA GLY A 235 -10.44 -2.96 11.92
C GLY A 235 -9.78 -4.21 11.34
N CYS A 236 -10.53 -5.06 10.63
CA CYS A 236 -9.97 -6.30 10.06
C CYS A 236 -9.10 -6.04 8.81
N ALA A 237 -9.53 -5.10 7.96
CA ALA A 237 -8.93 -4.79 6.68
C ALA A 237 -7.89 -3.66 6.74
N HIS A 238 -7.82 -2.93 7.86
CA HIS A 238 -6.94 -1.78 8.03
C HIS A 238 -7.18 -0.68 6.98
N ALA A 239 -8.46 -0.50 6.59
CA ALA A 239 -8.87 0.46 5.56
C ALA A 239 -10.06 1.33 6.04
N PRO A 240 -9.88 2.13 7.10
CA PRO A 240 -10.98 2.86 7.73
C PRO A 240 -11.68 3.86 6.80
N PHE A 241 -10.95 4.65 6.02
CA PHE A 241 -11.54 5.74 5.23
C PHE A 241 -12.43 5.21 4.11
N SER A 242 -11.90 4.29 3.30
CA SER A 242 -12.65 3.66 2.23
C SER A 242 -13.86 2.89 2.75
N THR A 243 -13.73 2.23 3.90
CA THR A 243 -14.83 1.48 4.52
C THR A 243 -15.98 2.37 4.97
N ILE A 244 -15.67 3.50 5.61
CA ILE A 244 -16.68 4.50 6.03
C ILE A 244 -17.48 4.99 4.82
N ILE A 245 -16.78 5.36 3.75
CA ILE A 245 -17.42 5.84 2.52
C ILE A 245 -18.19 4.70 1.83
N MET A 246 -17.67 3.47 1.86
CA MET A 246 -18.34 2.31 1.26
C MET A 246 -19.68 2.04 1.90
N VAL A 247 -19.73 1.97 3.24
CA VAL A 247 -20.98 1.74 3.96
C VAL A 247 -21.94 2.91 3.76
N SER A 248 -21.45 4.15 3.70
CA SER A 248 -22.27 5.33 3.44
C SER A 248 -22.92 5.28 2.04
N GLU A 249 -22.17 4.89 1.01
CA GLU A 249 -22.70 4.73 -0.36
C GLU A 249 -23.64 3.51 -0.47
N MET A 250 -23.32 2.39 0.18
CA MET A 250 -24.16 1.18 0.19
C MET A 250 -25.52 1.40 0.87
N THR A 251 -25.58 2.30 1.85
CA THR A 251 -26.80 2.66 2.60
C THR A 251 -27.49 3.93 2.10
N GLY A 252 -26.79 4.73 1.29
CA GLY A 252 -27.34 5.94 0.66
C GLY A 252 -27.42 7.18 1.55
N GLY A 253 -26.83 7.15 2.75
CA GLY A 253 -26.89 8.23 3.73
C GLY A 253 -25.56 8.50 4.42
N TYR A 254 -25.28 9.78 4.69
CA TYR A 254 -24.10 10.24 5.43
C TYR A 254 -24.44 10.67 6.88
N GLY A 255 -25.68 10.45 7.32
CA GLY A 255 -26.16 10.86 8.63
C GLY A 255 -25.42 10.20 9.80
N LEU A 256 -24.81 9.04 9.58
CA LEU A 256 -24.04 8.29 10.59
C LEU A 256 -22.52 8.42 10.43
N LEU A 257 -22.04 9.38 9.63
CA LEU A 257 -20.61 9.53 9.34
C LEU A 257 -19.76 9.65 10.62
N LEU A 258 -20.19 10.47 11.58
CA LEU A 258 -19.46 10.69 12.83
C LEU A 258 -19.34 9.42 13.71
N PRO A 259 -20.44 8.73 14.08
CA PRO A 259 -20.34 7.43 14.76
C PRO A 259 -19.50 6.40 14.01
N THR A 260 -19.64 6.35 12.68
CA THR A 260 -18.90 5.42 11.82
C THR A 260 -17.40 5.70 11.87
N MET A 261 -17.00 6.97 11.78
CA MET A 261 -15.60 7.39 11.97
C MET A 261 -15.08 7.02 13.35
N TRP A 262 -15.87 7.25 14.40
CA TRP A 262 -15.49 6.93 15.77
C TRP A 262 -15.19 5.43 15.95
N VAL A 263 -16.13 4.56 15.56
CA VAL A 263 -15.97 3.11 15.68
C VAL A 263 -14.87 2.59 14.75
N SER A 264 -14.78 3.07 13.51
CA SER A 264 -13.74 2.65 12.56
C SER A 264 -12.34 3.04 13.02
N THR A 265 -12.17 4.22 13.63
CA THR A 265 -10.89 4.66 14.19
C THR A 265 -10.48 3.81 15.39
N LEU A 266 -11.41 3.58 16.33
CA LEU A 266 -11.15 2.75 17.51
C LEU A 266 -10.78 1.31 17.11
N THR A 267 -11.54 0.72 16.19
CA THR A 267 -11.30 -0.65 15.70
C THR A 267 -9.98 -0.76 14.94
N PHE A 268 -9.59 0.26 14.15
CA PHE A 268 -8.29 0.33 13.49
C PHE A 268 -7.12 0.37 14.51
N ILE A 269 -7.20 1.28 15.49
CA ILE A 269 -6.13 1.44 16.50
C ILE A 269 -6.01 0.19 17.37
N LEU A 270 -7.13 -0.29 17.93
CA LEU A 270 -7.15 -1.43 18.84
C LEU A 270 -6.91 -2.77 18.11
N GLY A 271 -7.28 -2.85 16.83
CA GLY A 271 -7.11 -4.01 15.96
C GLY A 271 -5.72 -4.11 15.31
N ARG A 272 -4.84 -3.12 15.48
CA ARG A 272 -3.53 -3.01 14.80
C ARG A 272 -2.71 -4.33 14.74
N PRO A 273 -2.65 -5.16 15.80
CA PRO A 273 -1.88 -6.41 15.76
C PRO A 273 -2.45 -7.51 14.86
N TRP A 274 -3.74 -7.47 14.52
CA TRP A 274 -4.44 -8.53 13.81
C TRP A 274 -4.88 -8.05 12.43
N LYS A 275 -4.37 -8.71 11.38
CA LYS A 275 -4.61 -8.34 9.99
C LYS A 275 -5.31 -9.47 9.26
N LEU A 276 -6.44 -9.16 8.62
CA LEU A 276 -7.13 -10.13 7.76
C LEU A 276 -6.36 -10.33 6.45
N TYR A 277 -5.79 -9.27 5.87
CA TYR A 277 -4.95 -9.33 4.69
C TYR A 277 -3.47 -9.43 5.08
N SER A 278 -2.94 -10.65 5.21
CA SER A 278 -1.54 -10.90 5.61
C SER A 278 -0.47 -10.42 4.62
N LYS A 279 -0.87 -9.97 3.43
CA LYS A 279 0.03 -9.48 2.37
C LYS A 279 0.11 -7.96 2.28
N GLN A 280 -0.62 -7.23 3.12
CA GLN A 280 -0.46 -5.78 3.22
C GLN A 280 0.96 -5.44 3.68
N VAL A 281 1.55 -4.44 3.04
CA VAL A 281 2.80 -3.83 3.50
C VAL A 281 2.47 -2.72 4.52
N PRO A 282 3.38 -2.31 5.40
CA PRO A 282 3.07 -1.24 6.36
C PRO A 282 2.78 0.09 5.65
N THR A 283 3.68 0.51 4.76
CA THR A 283 3.64 1.80 4.06
C THR A 283 4.06 1.66 2.59
N ARG A 284 3.84 2.71 1.79
CA ARG A 284 4.29 2.86 0.40
C ARG A 284 5.80 2.72 0.27
N LEU A 285 6.55 3.20 1.27
CA LEU A 285 8.01 3.09 1.36
C LEU A 285 8.48 1.63 1.41
N GLU A 286 7.69 0.75 2.04
CA GLU A 286 8.00 -0.66 2.19
C GLU A 286 7.44 -1.51 1.04
N SER A 287 6.67 -0.91 0.14
CA SER A 287 6.09 -1.57 -1.02
C SER A 287 7.17 -1.92 -2.05
N PRO A 288 7.30 -3.21 -2.44
CA PRO A 288 8.18 -3.61 -3.53
C PRO A 288 7.87 -2.91 -4.86
N ALA A 289 6.62 -2.50 -5.06
CA ALA A 289 6.15 -1.85 -6.29
C ALA A 289 6.72 -0.44 -6.49
N HIS A 290 7.08 0.26 -5.41
CA HIS A 290 7.53 1.66 -5.44
C HIS A 290 9.04 1.83 -5.26
N ARG A 291 9.81 0.73 -5.18
CA ARG A 291 11.26 0.79 -4.93
C ARG A 291 12.03 1.59 -5.99
N GLY A 292 11.63 1.51 -7.25
CA GLY A 292 12.28 2.21 -8.36
C GLY A 292 12.03 3.71 -8.33
N ASP A 293 10.78 4.13 -8.14
CA ASP A 293 10.39 5.54 -8.06
C ASP A 293 11.05 6.22 -6.88
N PHE A 294 11.08 5.55 -5.72
CA PHE A 294 11.71 6.10 -4.51
C PHE A 294 13.25 6.19 -4.62
N LEU A 295 13.89 5.27 -5.34
CA LEU A 295 15.31 5.38 -5.67
C LEU A 295 15.60 6.65 -6.47
N VAL A 296 14.74 6.95 -7.46
CA VAL A 296 14.85 8.15 -8.29
C VAL A 296 14.58 9.40 -7.46
N ASP A 297 13.48 9.46 -6.71
CA ASP A 297 13.10 10.64 -5.90
C ASP A 297 14.18 11.01 -4.87
N VAL A 298 14.76 10.01 -4.18
CA VAL A 298 15.82 10.26 -3.18
C VAL A 298 17.09 10.78 -3.83
N LEU A 299 17.44 10.27 -5.02
CA LEU A 299 18.62 10.71 -5.76
C LEU A 299 18.41 12.09 -6.41
N GLU A 300 17.19 12.38 -6.90
CA GLU A 300 16.81 13.70 -7.42
C GLU A 300 16.76 14.77 -6.32
N GLY A 301 16.48 14.36 -5.08
CA GLY A 301 16.46 15.25 -3.91
C GLY A 301 17.83 15.65 -3.34
N ILE A 302 18.93 15.12 -3.88
CA ILE A 302 20.30 15.45 -3.44
C ILE A 302 21.07 16.00 -4.64
N ARG A 303 21.73 17.15 -4.46
CA ARG A 303 22.57 17.73 -5.51
C ARG A 303 23.96 17.13 -5.46
N VAL A 304 24.65 17.13 -6.59
CA VAL A 304 26.07 16.79 -6.66
C VAL A 304 26.84 17.64 -5.65
N ALA A 305 26.54 18.95 -5.55
CA ALA A 305 27.12 19.89 -4.59
C ALA A 305 27.11 19.44 -3.13
N ASP A 306 26.13 18.64 -2.72
CA ASP A 306 26.00 18.17 -1.33
C ASP A 306 26.92 16.99 -1.00
N VAL A 307 27.49 16.36 -2.03
CA VAL A 307 28.23 15.08 -1.90
C VAL A 307 29.67 15.18 -2.39
N TYR A 308 29.91 15.85 -3.53
CA TYR A 308 31.26 15.92 -4.08
C TYR A 308 32.16 16.77 -3.18
N GLN A 309 33.44 16.40 -3.11
CA GLN A 309 34.44 17.20 -2.40
C GLN A 309 35.20 18.06 -3.42
N PRO A 310 35.22 19.40 -3.25
CA PRO A 310 36.10 20.26 -4.02
C PRO A 310 37.55 19.89 -3.69
N ARG A 311 38.25 19.25 -4.63
CA ARG A 311 39.63 18.81 -4.46
C ARG A 311 40.54 19.69 -5.27
N THR A 312 41.29 20.53 -4.57
CA THR A 312 42.37 21.34 -5.17
C THR A 312 43.66 20.54 -5.32
N ASP A 313 43.74 19.34 -4.76
CA ASP A 313 44.88 18.42 -4.79
C ASP A 313 44.83 17.40 -5.95
N LEU A 314 43.88 17.52 -6.88
CA LEU A 314 43.79 16.65 -8.03
C LEU A 314 45.00 16.82 -8.96
N ALA A 315 45.69 15.72 -9.24
CA ALA A 315 46.78 15.69 -10.19
C ALA A 315 46.21 15.92 -11.61
N LYS A 316 46.55 17.07 -12.20
CA LYS A 316 46.19 17.44 -13.58
C LYS A 316 47.39 17.21 -14.49
N ILE A 317 47.15 16.59 -15.65
CA ILE A 317 48.19 16.26 -16.61
C ILE A 317 48.15 17.26 -17.77
N PRO A 318 49.23 17.99 -18.07
CA PRO A 318 49.31 18.80 -19.29
C PRO A 318 49.16 17.93 -20.55
N GLU A 319 48.45 18.40 -21.58
CA GLU A 319 48.21 17.60 -22.81
C GLU A 319 49.49 17.17 -23.54
N ALA A 320 50.60 17.90 -23.34
CA ALA A 320 51.90 17.60 -23.92
C ALA A 320 52.79 16.71 -23.04
N ALA A 321 52.33 16.31 -21.85
CA ALA A 321 53.12 15.48 -20.93
C ALA A 321 53.44 14.13 -21.56
N SER A 322 54.70 13.70 -21.39
CA SER A 322 55.18 12.43 -21.92
C SER A 322 54.61 11.25 -21.13
N LEU A 323 54.54 10.08 -21.76
CA LEU A 323 54.08 8.86 -21.09
C LEU A 323 54.94 8.48 -19.87
N ASP A 324 56.24 8.77 -19.92
CA ASP A 324 57.18 8.51 -18.81
C ASP A 324 56.82 9.33 -17.55
N GLU A 325 56.49 10.61 -17.73
CA GLU A 325 56.01 11.50 -16.66
C GLU A 325 54.66 11.03 -16.11
N ILE A 326 53.75 10.60 -16.97
CA ILE A 326 52.43 10.08 -16.57
C ILE A 326 52.59 8.84 -15.68
N VAL A 327 53.44 7.89 -16.06
CA VAL A 327 53.61 6.64 -15.29
C VAL A 327 54.28 6.87 -13.94
N HIS A 328 55.26 7.78 -13.86
CA HIS A 328 55.84 8.16 -12.57
C HIS A 328 54.78 8.79 -11.66
N LEU A 329 53.92 9.66 -12.19
CA LEU A 329 52.87 10.29 -11.39
C LEU A 329 51.79 9.29 -10.93
N ILE A 330 51.44 8.32 -11.76
CA ILE A 330 50.50 7.25 -11.37
C ILE A 330 51.09 6.41 -10.23
N ALA A 331 52.40 6.15 -10.24
CA ALA A 331 53.06 5.39 -9.18
C ALA A 331 53.11 6.14 -7.83
N GLU A 332 53.11 7.48 -7.85
CA GLU A 332 53.19 8.33 -6.67
C GLU A 332 51.83 8.71 -6.08
N THR A 333 50.73 8.50 -6.82
CA THR A 333 49.38 8.92 -6.43
C THR A 333 48.44 7.73 -6.19
N GLN A 334 47.37 7.97 -5.44
CA GLN A 334 46.25 7.02 -5.26
C GLN A 334 45.06 7.39 -6.17
N GLN A 335 45.30 8.21 -7.18
CA GLN A 335 44.29 8.69 -8.12
C GLN A 335 44.13 7.66 -9.25
N HIS A 336 42.89 7.35 -9.60
CA HIS A 336 42.59 6.37 -10.65
C HIS A 336 42.28 7.04 -11.99
N TYR A 337 41.68 8.24 -11.97
CA TYR A 337 41.32 9.01 -13.16
C TYR A 337 42.07 10.33 -13.19
N PHE A 338 42.72 10.62 -14.32
CA PHE A 338 43.61 11.77 -14.50
C PHE A 338 43.04 12.72 -15.55
N PRO A 339 42.58 13.92 -15.15
CA PRO A 339 42.14 14.94 -16.09
C PRO A 339 43.35 15.51 -16.85
N VAL A 340 43.20 15.61 -18.16
CA VAL A 340 44.18 16.23 -19.06
C VAL A 340 43.77 17.66 -19.33
N VAL A 341 44.69 18.60 -19.17
CA VAL A 341 44.45 20.04 -19.31
C VAL A 341 45.29 20.69 -20.41
N ASP A 342 44.74 21.72 -21.02
CA ASP A 342 45.47 22.60 -21.94
C ASP A 342 46.34 23.63 -21.21
N ALA A 343 47.02 24.49 -21.98
CA ALA A 343 47.86 25.57 -21.43
C ALA A 343 47.09 26.61 -20.60
N ASN A 344 45.75 26.66 -20.69
CA ASN A 344 44.88 27.55 -19.93
C ASN A 344 44.22 26.85 -18.74
N ASP A 345 44.69 25.65 -18.35
CA ASP A 345 44.15 24.83 -17.27
C ASP A 345 42.71 24.32 -17.51
N ARG A 346 42.29 24.25 -18.78
CA ARG A 346 40.96 23.75 -19.17
C ARG A 346 41.04 22.25 -19.47
N ILE A 347 40.08 21.47 -18.99
CA ILE A 347 40.01 20.04 -19.25
C ILE A 347 39.73 19.77 -20.74
N VAL A 348 40.61 19.00 -21.37
CA VAL A 348 40.53 18.60 -22.79
C VAL A 348 40.36 17.09 -22.96
N GLY A 349 40.58 16.33 -21.90
CA GLY A 349 40.35 14.89 -21.88
C GLY A 349 40.51 14.29 -20.49
N ILE A 350 40.30 13.00 -20.38
CA ILE A 350 40.52 12.22 -19.16
C ILE A 350 41.01 10.83 -19.52
N PHE A 351 41.87 10.24 -18.69
CA PHE A 351 42.25 8.83 -18.81
C PHE A 351 42.30 8.17 -17.43
N SER A 352 42.14 6.86 -17.39
CA SER A 352 42.32 6.04 -16.21
C SER A 352 43.72 5.43 -16.16
N SER A 353 44.17 5.00 -14.98
CA SER A 353 45.41 4.23 -14.84
C SER A 353 45.43 2.96 -15.71
N ASP A 354 44.26 2.41 -16.04
CA ASP A 354 44.14 1.24 -16.92
C ASP A 354 44.32 1.59 -18.40
N ASP A 355 43.94 2.79 -18.84
CA ASP A 355 44.14 3.25 -20.23
C ASP A 355 45.63 3.38 -20.58
N VAL A 356 46.47 3.64 -19.58
CA VAL A 356 47.93 3.72 -19.75
C VAL A 356 48.54 2.34 -20.00
N ARG A 357 47.92 1.26 -19.49
CA ARG A 357 48.49 -0.11 -19.57
C ARG A 357 48.70 -0.59 -21.01
N SER A 358 47.84 -0.19 -21.96
CA SER A 358 48.00 -0.58 -23.36
C SER A 358 49.27 -0.03 -24.01
N TYR A 359 49.81 1.08 -23.48
CA TYR A 359 51.00 1.73 -24.00
C TYR A 359 52.31 1.22 -23.37
N LEU A 360 52.22 0.51 -22.23
CA LEU A 360 53.39 -0.05 -21.53
C LEU A 360 54.07 -1.19 -22.29
N TYR A 361 53.34 -1.90 -23.15
CA TYR A 361 53.83 -3.12 -23.80
C TYR A 361 54.62 -2.85 -25.10
N ASP A 362 54.54 -1.65 -25.66
CA ASP A 362 55.23 -1.28 -26.90
C ASP A 362 56.30 -0.21 -26.63
N GLN A 363 57.57 -0.62 -26.72
CA GLN A 363 58.73 0.25 -26.47
C GLN A 363 58.83 1.44 -27.44
N THR A 364 58.15 1.36 -28.59
CA THR A 364 58.12 2.42 -29.60
C THR A 364 57.08 3.47 -29.22
N LEU A 365 55.86 3.03 -28.86
CA LEU A 365 54.80 3.91 -28.38
C LEU A 365 55.21 4.61 -27.08
N TRP A 366 55.93 3.92 -26.20
CA TRP A 366 56.44 4.47 -24.95
C TRP A 366 57.20 5.79 -25.10
N LYS A 367 57.98 5.92 -26.19
CA LYS A 367 58.83 7.10 -26.44
C LYS A 367 58.16 8.21 -27.24
N LEU A 368 57.01 7.93 -27.84
CA LEU A 368 56.34 8.83 -28.79
C LEU A 368 54.99 9.35 -28.28
N ALA A 369 54.30 8.59 -27.43
CA ALA A 369 52.99 8.93 -26.92
C ALA A 369 53.07 10.04 -25.86
N ASN A 370 52.10 10.95 -25.91
CA ASN A 370 51.86 11.96 -24.88
C ASN A 370 50.44 11.80 -24.28
N ALA A 371 50.10 12.65 -23.32
CA ALA A 371 48.78 12.63 -22.67
C ALA A 371 47.61 12.75 -23.66
N ARG A 372 47.77 13.52 -24.73
CA ARG A 372 46.74 13.71 -25.77
C ARG A 372 46.45 12.44 -26.57
N ASP A 373 47.44 11.56 -26.72
CA ASP A 373 47.28 10.27 -27.40
C ASP A 373 46.59 9.23 -26.50
N VAL A 374 46.81 9.32 -25.18
CA VAL A 374 46.25 8.38 -24.19
C VAL A 374 44.82 8.76 -23.77
N MET A 375 44.49 10.05 -23.76
CA MET A 375 43.23 10.54 -23.21
C MET A 375 42.00 10.19 -24.05
N ASN A 376 40.87 10.05 -23.37
CA ASN A 376 39.57 10.16 -23.99
C ASN A 376 39.13 11.62 -24.06
N ALA A 377 38.96 12.13 -25.28
CA ALA A 377 38.54 13.52 -25.52
C ALA A 377 37.06 13.78 -25.20
N ARG A 378 36.22 12.74 -25.11
CA ARG A 378 34.80 12.87 -24.73
C ARG A 378 34.64 12.70 -23.23
N VAL A 379 34.91 13.78 -22.49
CA VAL A 379 34.73 13.81 -21.04
C VAL A 379 33.23 13.86 -20.71
N ILE A 380 32.74 12.81 -20.06
CA ILE A 380 31.41 12.84 -19.42
C ILE A 380 31.61 13.42 -18.02
N SER A 381 31.01 14.58 -17.77
CA SER A 381 31.13 15.34 -16.53
C SER A 381 29.76 15.73 -16.00
N VAL A 382 29.71 16.04 -14.71
CA VAL A 382 28.52 16.62 -14.04
C VAL A 382 28.85 17.99 -13.50
N THR A 383 27.83 18.77 -13.16
CA THR A 383 27.93 20.08 -12.54
C THR A 383 27.44 20.00 -11.09
N PRO A 384 27.83 20.95 -10.21
CA PRO A 384 27.29 21.04 -8.85
C PRO A 384 25.77 21.13 -8.76
N ASP A 385 25.12 21.66 -9.81
CA ASP A 385 23.67 21.84 -9.89
C ASP A 385 22.90 20.59 -10.30
N ASP A 386 23.59 19.61 -10.91
CA ASP A 386 22.97 18.33 -11.27
C ASP A 386 22.57 17.56 -10.01
N ASP A 387 21.53 16.75 -10.12
CA ASP A 387 21.12 15.81 -9.08
C ASP A 387 21.91 14.49 -9.13
N LEU A 388 21.86 13.71 -8.06
CA LEU A 388 22.57 12.43 -8.01
C LEU A 388 21.96 11.36 -8.95
N ASN A 389 20.70 11.47 -9.38
CA ASN A 389 20.11 10.53 -10.33
C ASN A 389 20.77 10.71 -11.71
N THR A 390 20.99 11.95 -12.11
CA THR A 390 21.75 12.34 -13.30
C THR A 390 23.18 11.81 -13.22
N ALA A 391 23.87 12.00 -12.08
CA ALA A 391 25.21 11.46 -11.87
C ALA A 391 25.26 9.91 -11.92
N MET A 392 24.28 9.23 -11.33
CA MET A 392 24.17 7.76 -11.37
C MET A 392 23.97 7.23 -12.79
N ARG A 393 23.18 7.91 -13.61
CA ARG A 393 23.02 7.56 -15.04
C ARG A 393 24.35 7.68 -15.79
N CYS A 394 25.13 8.72 -15.50
CA CYS A 394 26.46 8.90 -16.07
C CYS A 394 27.39 7.74 -15.69
N PHE A 395 27.49 7.37 -14.40
CA PHE A 395 28.31 6.23 -13.94
C PHE A 395 27.96 4.93 -14.67
N VAL A 396 26.66 4.62 -14.82
CA VAL A 396 26.20 3.39 -15.47
C VAL A 396 26.44 3.40 -16.98
N SER A 397 26.24 4.55 -17.64
CA SER A 397 26.32 4.65 -19.12
C SER A 397 27.70 4.33 -19.69
N ILE A 398 28.76 4.58 -18.92
CA ILE A 398 30.15 4.39 -19.34
C ILE A 398 30.96 3.50 -18.38
N ALA A 399 30.30 2.91 -17.37
CA ALA A 399 30.89 1.99 -16.40
C ALA A 399 32.19 2.53 -15.75
N ILE A 400 32.15 3.78 -15.30
CA ILE A 400 33.26 4.43 -14.58
C ILE A 400 32.95 4.61 -13.10
N ASP A 401 33.99 4.82 -12.28
CA ASP A 401 33.87 4.94 -10.82
C ASP A 401 34.00 6.38 -10.30
N GLU A 402 34.53 7.31 -11.11
CA GLU A 402 34.70 8.73 -10.75
C GLU A 402 34.30 9.66 -11.89
N LEU A 403 33.43 10.64 -11.61
CA LEU A 403 33.00 11.65 -12.57
C LEU A 403 33.68 12.99 -12.29
N PRO A 404 34.23 13.68 -13.30
CA PRO A 404 34.65 15.06 -13.18
C PRO A 404 33.47 15.97 -12.86
N VAL A 405 33.64 16.84 -11.87
CA VAL A 405 32.70 17.90 -11.54
C VAL A 405 33.24 19.20 -12.13
N VAL A 406 32.52 19.80 -13.06
CA VAL A 406 32.94 21.01 -13.79
C VAL A 406 32.06 22.21 -13.43
N ASP A 407 32.58 23.40 -13.69
CA ASP A 407 31.86 24.65 -13.46
C ASP A 407 30.61 24.73 -14.36
N PRO A 408 29.43 25.10 -13.82
CA PRO A 408 28.19 25.22 -14.61
C PRO A 408 28.32 26.23 -15.76
N ASP A 409 29.00 27.35 -15.52
CA ASP A 409 29.16 28.44 -16.49
C ASP A 409 30.33 28.17 -17.46
N ASP A 410 31.30 27.37 -17.03
CA ASP A 410 32.46 26.98 -17.83
C ASP A 410 32.82 25.49 -17.66
N ARG A 411 32.25 24.65 -18.53
CA ARG A 411 32.50 23.20 -18.54
C ARG A 411 33.96 22.80 -18.74
N GLY A 412 34.83 23.72 -19.17
CA GLY A 412 36.27 23.48 -19.27
C GLY A 412 36.98 23.53 -17.92
N LYS A 413 36.37 24.11 -16.89
CA LYS A 413 36.99 24.31 -15.58
C LYS A 413 36.60 23.19 -14.63
N LEU A 414 37.60 22.40 -14.21
CA LEU A 414 37.43 21.32 -13.25
C LEU A 414 37.33 21.88 -11.82
N LEU A 415 36.27 21.53 -11.11
CA LEU A 415 36.04 21.89 -9.71
C LEU A 415 36.40 20.75 -8.74
N GLY A 416 36.27 19.50 -9.18
CA GLY A 416 36.53 18.33 -8.36
C GLY A 416 36.13 17.02 -9.04
N THR A 417 35.94 15.98 -8.23
CA THR A 417 35.48 14.66 -8.68
C THR A 417 34.39 14.14 -7.76
N LEU A 418 33.40 13.46 -8.33
CA LEU A 418 32.37 12.73 -7.61
C LEU A 418 32.64 11.24 -7.75
N ARG A 419 32.71 10.50 -6.63
CA ARG A 419 32.93 9.05 -6.66
C ARG A 419 31.61 8.29 -6.55
N HIS A 420 31.47 7.21 -7.31
CA HIS A 420 30.28 6.34 -7.27
C HIS A 420 29.97 5.84 -5.85
N LYS A 421 31.01 5.50 -5.08
CA LYS A 421 30.88 5.08 -3.68
C LYS A 421 30.30 6.17 -2.77
N GLU A 422 30.62 7.45 -3.03
CA GLU A 422 30.11 8.59 -2.25
C GLU A 422 28.64 8.83 -2.56
N THR A 423 28.25 8.72 -3.82
CA THR A 423 26.85 8.78 -4.27
C THR A 423 26.00 7.70 -3.59
N ILE A 424 26.47 6.44 -3.56
CA ILE A 424 25.79 5.34 -2.85
C ILE A 424 25.71 5.61 -1.34
N ALA A 425 26.77 6.13 -0.74
CA ALA A 425 26.79 6.43 0.69
C ALA A 425 25.81 7.55 1.05
N ALA A 426 25.72 8.59 0.22
CA ALA A 426 24.76 9.69 0.38
C ALA A 426 23.31 9.18 0.26
N TYR A 427 23.02 8.36 -0.75
CA TYR A 427 21.73 7.70 -0.92
C TYR A 427 21.33 6.88 0.32
N ASN A 428 22.21 6.00 0.79
CA ASN A 428 21.93 5.14 1.95
C ASN A 428 21.69 5.94 3.23
N ARG A 429 22.43 7.05 3.43
CA ARG A 429 22.23 7.96 4.57
C ARG A 429 20.85 8.59 4.52
N ARG A 430 20.47 9.13 3.36
CA ARG A 430 19.16 9.78 3.17
C ARG A 430 17.99 8.82 3.35
N LEU A 431 18.14 7.57 2.88
CA LEU A 431 17.15 6.53 3.09
C LEU A 431 16.96 6.19 4.59
N MET A 432 18.03 6.20 5.37
CA MET A 432 17.95 5.96 6.82
C MET A 432 17.27 7.13 7.56
N GLU A 433 17.53 8.37 7.13
CA GLU A 433 16.84 9.56 7.65
C GLU A 433 15.32 9.47 7.41
N PHE A 434 14.88 9.10 6.20
CA PHE A 434 13.46 8.91 5.90
C PHE A 434 12.82 7.82 6.76
N LYS A 435 13.52 6.70 6.98
CA LYS A 435 13.04 5.63 7.86
C LYS A 435 12.93 6.05 9.32
N GLN A 436 13.88 6.83 9.81
CA GLN A 436 13.83 7.38 11.18
C GLN A 436 12.70 8.40 11.33
N ALA A 437 12.55 9.33 10.37
CA ALA A 437 11.46 10.30 10.38
C ALA A 437 10.08 9.61 10.35
N ALA A 438 9.92 8.57 9.54
CA ALA A 438 8.69 7.76 9.52
C ALA A 438 8.46 7.04 10.86
N ALA A 439 9.50 6.49 11.49
CA ALA A 439 9.39 5.82 12.79
C ALA A 439 9.04 6.78 13.94
N ASP A 440 9.55 8.01 13.90
CA ASP A 440 9.29 9.03 14.92
C ASP A 440 7.90 9.66 14.80
N GLN A 441 7.30 9.68 13.60
CA GLN A 441 5.90 10.09 13.42
C GLN A 441 4.87 9.07 13.94
N VAL A 442 5.31 7.82 14.17
CA VAL A 442 4.45 6.72 14.65
C VAL A 442 4.53 6.56 16.18
N LYS A 443 5.45 7.25 16.86
CA LYS A 443 5.54 7.36 18.32
C LYS A 443 4.81 8.59 18.83
#